data_AF-A0AA42ZGK1-F1
#
_entry.id   AF-A0AA42ZGK1-F1
#
_cell.length_a   1.000
_cell.length_b   1.000
_cell.length_c   1.000
_cell.angle_alpha   90.00
_cell.angle_beta   90.00
_cell.angle_gamma   90.00
#
_symmetry.space_group_name_H-M   'P 1'
#
loop_
_entity.id
_entity.type
_entity.pdbx_description
1 polymer ?
#
loop_
_entity_poly.entity_id
_entity_poly.type
_entity_poly.pdbx_seq_one_letter_code
_entity_poly.pdbx_strand_id
1 'polypeptide(L)'
;MKKIMGFILNLIPRPWLIRLSYLVRPILTLALRGSYYIDPIDGKTFKSFLPYGYKKQRENVLGPSTLSLERHRLLWLYLQRETDFFTAPHKLLHVAPEQPFFKRFRSLSNLEYTSTDLHSPLATVKAD
;
A
#
# COMPACT_ATOMS: atom_id res chain seq x y z
N MET A 1 -15.60 13.00 6.46
CA MET A 1 -14.44 12.42 5.75
C MET A 1 -14.81 11.73 4.44
N LYS A 2 -15.79 10.81 4.43
CA LYS A 2 -16.29 10.13 3.22
C LYS A 2 -16.50 11.06 2.00
N LYS A 3 -17.45 11.99 2.10
CA LYS A 3 -17.80 12.91 0.99
C LYS A 3 -16.59 13.65 0.41
N ILE A 4 -15.69 14.13 1.28
CA ILE A 4 -14.45 14.83 0.89
C ILE A 4 -13.52 13.87 0.14
N MET A 5 -13.29 12.67 0.67
CA MET A 5 -12.44 11.68 0.01
C MET A 5 -13.02 11.25 -1.34
N GLY A 6 -14.34 11.13 -1.45
CA GLY A 6 -15.00 10.70 -2.69
C GLY A 6 -14.89 11.76 -3.76
N PHE A 7 -15.07 13.02 -3.37
CA PHE A 7 -14.84 14.17 -4.23
C PHE A 7 -13.39 14.23 -4.74
N ILE A 8 -12.40 14.12 -3.85
CA ILE A 8 -10.97 14.14 -4.21
C ILE A 8 -10.63 13.02 -5.21
N LEU A 9 -11.11 11.80 -4.97
CA LEU A 9 -10.85 10.65 -5.83
C LEU A 9 -11.42 10.80 -7.25
N ASN A 10 -12.57 11.48 -7.38
CA ASN A 10 -13.22 11.68 -8.65
C ASN A 10 -12.70 12.92 -9.40
N LEU A 11 -12.20 13.93 -8.68
CA LEU A 11 -11.72 15.17 -9.27
C LEU A 11 -10.26 15.07 -9.74
N ILE A 12 -9.38 14.47 -8.93
CA ILE A 12 -7.94 14.49 -9.17
C ILE A 12 -7.50 13.22 -9.91
N PRO A 13 -6.79 13.33 -11.06
CA PRO A 13 -6.27 12.17 -11.76
C PRO A 13 -5.32 11.33 -10.88
N ARG A 14 -5.38 10.00 -11.04
CA ARG A 14 -4.62 9.05 -10.22
C ARG A 14 -3.11 9.35 -10.12
N PRO A 15 -2.38 9.72 -11.20
CA PRO A 15 -0.96 10.02 -11.09
C PRO A 15 -0.65 11.16 -10.11
N TRP A 16 -1.51 12.17 -10.09
CA TRP A 16 -1.39 13.33 -9.21
C TRP A 16 -1.73 12.97 -7.77
N LEU A 17 -2.80 12.19 -7.57
CA LEU A 17 -3.15 11.64 -6.25
C LEU A 17 -1.98 10.86 -5.63
N ILE A 18 -1.29 10.04 -6.43
CA ILE A 18 -0.14 9.26 -5.96
C ILE A 18 0.98 10.20 -5.51
N ARG A 19 1.32 11.20 -6.32
CA ARG A 19 2.38 12.17 -5.98
C ARG A 19 2.05 12.95 -4.70
N LEU A 20 0.82 13.46 -4.61
CA LEU A 20 0.35 14.20 -3.43
C LEU A 20 0.32 13.31 -2.18
N SER A 21 -0.01 12.03 -2.34
CA SER A 21 -0.08 11.09 -1.23
C SER A 21 1.26 10.96 -0.49
N TYR A 22 2.40 11.06 -1.17
CA TYR A 22 3.71 11.00 -0.53
C TYR A 22 3.95 12.18 0.42
N LEU A 23 3.46 13.37 0.08
CA LEU A 23 3.61 14.58 0.89
C LEU A 23 2.66 14.57 2.10
N VAL A 24 1.45 14.06 1.91
CA VAL A 24 0.38 14.08 2.92
C VAL A 24 0.50 12.93 3.92
N ARG A 25 1.13 11.82 3.53
CA ARG A 25 1.36 10.62 4.35
C ARG A 25 1.92 10.88 5.77
N PRO A 26 2.99 11.67 5.99
CA PRO A 26 3.49 11.94 7.35
C PRO A 26 2.45 12.65 8.23
N ILE A 27 1.72 13.60 7.64
CA ILE A 27 0.65 14.35 8.32
C ILE A 27 -0.48 13.39 8.72
N LEU A 28 -0.94 12.54 7.79
CA LEU A 28 -1.98 11.53 8.08
C LEU A 28 -1.55 10.56 9.18
N THR A 29 -0.30 10.09 9.11
CA THR A 29 0.25 9.15 10.10
C THR A 29 0.22 9.75 11.49
N LEU A 30 0.59 11.03 11.63
CA LEU A 30 0.59 11.73 12.92
C LEU A 30 -0.83 12.02 13.40
N ALA A 31 -1.69 12.58 12.53
CA ALA A 31 -3.05 13.00 12.88
C ALA A 31 -3.97 11.82 13.26
N LEU A 32 -3.73 10.64 12.68
CA LEU A 32 -4.51 9.42 12.92
C LEU A 32 -3.86 8.44 13.90
N ARG A 33 -2.75 8.81 14.55
CA ARG A 33 -2.09 7.96 15.55
C ARG A 33 -3.07 7.59 16.68
N GLY A 34 -3.00 6.35 17.12
CA GLY A 34 -3.86 5.78 18.19
C GLY A 34 -3.53 4.32 18.43
N SER A 35 -4.38 3.59 19.15
CA SER A 35 -4.12 2.20 19.57
C SER A 35 -5.15 1.17 19.09
N TYR A 36 -6.20 1.59 18.37
CA TYR A 36 -7.33 0.72 18.04
C TYR A 36 -7.07 -0.19 16.84
N TYR A 37 -6.39 0.32 15.81
CA TYR A 37 -6.01 -0.43 14.61
C TYR A 37 -4.50 -0.56 14.52
N ILE A 38 -4.02 -1.66 13.96
CA ILE A 38 -2.62 -1.88 13.59
C ILE A 38 -2.52 -2.11 12.07
N ASP A 39 -1.56 -1.46 11.43
CA ASP A 39 -1.17 -1.79 10.06
C ASP A 39 -0.05 -2.85 10.11
N PRO A 40 -0.31 -4.11 9.72
CA PRO A 40 0.68 -5.18 9.85
C PRO A 40 1.91 -4.98 8.97
N ILE A 41 1.82 -4.13 7.92
CA ILE A 41 2.90 -3.91 6.95
C ILE A 41 4.03 -3.05 7.54
N ASP A 42 3.75 -2.19 8.51
CA ASP A 42 4.76 -1.37 9.18
C ASP A 42 4.65 -1.31 10.71
N GLY A 43 3.72 -2.07 11.29
CA GLY A 43 3.52 -2.18 12.73
C GLY A 43 2.93 -0.94 13.38
N LYS A 44 2.63 0.12 12.64
CA LYS A 44 2.11 1.37 13.21
C LYS A 44 0.66 1.22 13.64
N THR A 45 0.30 1.93 14.70
CA THR A 45 -1.03 1.90 15.29
C THR A 45 -1.79 3.21 15.08
N PHE A 46 -3.10 3.09 14.90
CA PHE A 46 -3.99 4.19 14.52
C PHE A 46 -5.30 4.15 15.29
N LYS A 47 -5.93 5.32 15.49
CA LYS A 47 -7.30 5.39 16.06
C LYS A 47 -8.37 5.00 15.04
N SER A 48 -8.11 5.26 13.75
CA SER A 48 -8.99 4.89 12.64
C SER A 48 -8.22 4.82 11.33
N PHE A 49 -8.79 4.12 10.36
CA PHE A 49 -8.29 4.07 8.99
C PHE A 49 -9.14 4.99 8.11
N LEU A 50 -8.60 5.48 7.00
CA LEU A 50 -9.33 6.38 6.12
C LEU A 50 -10.39 5.62 5.30
N PRO A 51 -11.53 6.27 4.98
CA PRO A 51 -12.45 5.73 3.99
C PRO A 51 -11.81 5.72 2.60
N TYR A 52 -12.18 4.77 1.75
CA TYR A 52 -11.73 4.71 0.36
C TYR A 52 -12.73 3.96 -0.53
N GLY A 53 -12.73 4.31 -1.83
CA GLY A 53 -13.57 3.70 -2.85
C GLY A 53 -14.14 4.74 -3.82
N TYR A 54 -14.21 4.40 -5.12
CA TYR A 54 -14.73 5.29 -6.17
C TYR A 54 -16.26 5.27 -6.24
N LYS A 55 -16.84 4.09 -6.50
CA LYS A 55 -18.30 3.92 -6.59
C LYS A 55 -18.95 3.82 -5.20
N LYS A 56 -18.41 2.93 -4.36
CA LYS A 56 -18.88 2.71 -2.99
C LYS A 56 -17.73 2.96 -2.01
N GLN A 57 -17.88 3.97 -1.18
CA GLN A 57 -16.92 4.24 -0.13
C GLN A 57 -17.12 3.33 1.07
N ARG A 58 -16.03 2.72 1.49
CA ARG A 58 -15.98 1.86 2.67
C ARG A 58 -15.20 2.57 3.76
N GLU A 59 -15.66 2.48 5.00
CA GLU A 59 -14.97 3.06 6.16
C GLU A 59 -13.79 2.18 6.58
N ASN A 60 -12.79 2.80 7.21
CA ASN A 60 -11.68 2.11 7.87
C ASN A 60 -10.89 1.13 6.97
N VAL A 61 -10.70 1.47 5.69
CA VAL A 61 -10.06 0.58 4.72
C VAL A 61 -8.64 0.97 4.35
N LEU A 62 -8.35 2.27 4.25
CA LEU A 62 -7.07 2.80 3.77
C LEU A 62 -6.14 3.13 4.94
N GLY A 63 -4.99 2.44 4.99
CA GLY A 63 -3.98 2.62 6.03
C GLY A 63 -3.35 4.02 5.99
N PRO A 64 -3.29 4.78 7.11
CA PRO A 64 -2.72 6.14 7.11
C PRO A 64 -1.23 6.18 6.78
N SER A 65 -0.47 5.18 7.24
CA SER A 65 0.96 5.11 6.98
C SER A 65 1.29 4.39 5.70
N THR A 66 0.76 3.23 5.38
CA THR A 66 1.22 2.51 4.16
C THR A 66 0.40 2.82 2.92
N LEU A 67 -0.74 3.50 3.07
CA LEU A 67 -1.77 3.65 2.03
C LEU A 67 -2.24 2.30 1.48
N SER A 68 -2.12 1.25 2.29
CA SER A 68 -2.57 -0.10 1.96
C SER A 68 -4.09 -0.23 2.11
N LEU A 69 -4.66 -1.21 1.41
CA LEU A 69 -6.05 -1.64 1.55
C LEU A 69 -6.10 -2.98 2.28
N GLU A 70 -7.29 -3.44 2.65
CA GLU A 70 -7.47 -4.70 3.41
C GLU A 70 -6.79 -5.89 2.73
N ARG A 71 -6.92 -6.03 1.40
CA ARG A 71 -6.30 -7.12 0.64
C ARG A 71 -4.77 -7.12 0.73
N HIS A 72 -4.14 -5.94 0.76
CA HIS A 72 -2.69 -5.84 0.87
C HIS A 72 -2.27 -6.29 2.27
N ARG A 73 -2.98 -5.84 3.30
CA ARG A 73 -2.69 -6.26 4.69
C ARG A 73 -2.91 -7.75 4.89
N LEU A 74 -3.95 -8.33 4.27
CA LEU A 74 -4.19 -9.77 4.28
C LEU A 74 -3.04 -10.54 3.61
N LEU A 75 -2.63 -10.13 2.41
CA LEU A 75 -1.51 -10.76 1.70
C LEU A 75 -0.20 -10.66 2.52
N TRP A 76 0.07 -9.50 3.12
CA TRP A 76 1.23 -9.32 3.98
C TRP A 76 1.24 -10.30 5.15
N LEU A 77 0.10 -10.45 5.83
CA LEU A 77 -0.03 -11.40 6.94
C LEU A 77 0.13 -12.84 6.48
N TYR A 78 -0.39 -13.21 5.30
CA TYR A 78 -0.19 -14.53 4.72
C TYR A 78 1.30 -14.81 4.45
N LEU A 79 1.99 -13.89 3.77
CA LEU A 79 3.43 -14.00 3.53
C LEU A 79 4.27 -14.06 4.81
N GLN A 80 3.76 -13.47 5.90
CA GLN A 80 4.46 -13.45 7.19
C GLN A 80 4.22 -14.72 8.00
N ARG A 81 3.01 -15.28 7.96
CA ARG A 81 2.57 -16.34 8.89
C ARG A 81 2.56 -17.72 8.27
N GLU A 82 2.32 -17.80 6.97
CA GLU A 82 2.05 -19.07 6.28
C GLU A 82 3.17 -19.45 5.30
N THR A 83 4.20 -18.61 5.16
CA THR A 83 5.32 -18.86 4.25
C THR A 83 6.65 -18.42 4.87
N ASP A 84 7.75 -18.82 4.24
CA ASP A 84 9.12 -18.43 4.59
C ASP A 84 9.61 -17.20 3.79
N PHE A 85 8.70 -16.44 3.19
CA PHE A 85 8.97 -15.40 2.18
C PHE A 85 9.97 -14.32 2.65
N PHE A 86 9.97 -13.99 3.94
CA PHE A 86 10.85 -12.96 4.50
C PHE A 86 12.20 -13.51 5.00
N THR A 87 12.40 -14.82 4.99
CA THR A 87 13.56 -15.48 5.60
C THR A 87 14.35 -16.32 4.60
N ALA A 88 13.68 -17.07 3.72
CA ALA A 88 14.34 -17.93 2.75
C ALA A 88 14.71 -17.15 1.47
N PRO A 89 15.76 -17.55 0.75
CA PRO A 89 16.09 -16.99 -0.55
C PRO A 89 15.01 -17.31 -1.59
N HIS A 90 14.46 -16.29 -2.27
CA HIS A 90 13.43 -16.45 -3.28
C HIS A 90 13.67 -15.58 -4.51
N LYS A 91 13.18 -16.03 -5.67
CA LYS A 91 13.04 -15.19 -6.87
C LYS A 91 11.60 -14.72 -6.98
N LEU A 92 11.37 -13.41 -6.90
CA LEU A 92 10.03 -12.84 -6.92
C LEU A 92 9.77 -12.08 -8.21
N LEU A 93 8.78 -12.53 -8.98
CA LEU A 93 8.17 -11.76 -10.06
C LEU A 93 6.93 -11.03 -9.54
N HIS A 94 7.00 -9.70 -9.49
CA HIS A 94 5.93 -8.84 -9.01
C HIS A 94 5.26 -8.13 -10.18
N VAL A 95 4.18 -8.74 -10.68
CA VAL A 95 3.36 -8.19 -11.76
C VAL A 95 2.46 -7.09 -11.22
N ALA A 96 2.36 -5.97 -11.95
CA ALA A 96 1.57 -4.79 -11.58
C ALA A 96 1.86 -4.32 -10.13
N PRO A 97 3.12 -3.95 -9.83
CA PRO A 97 3.61 -3.85 -8.46
C PRO A 97 2.83 -2.88 -7.59
N GLU A 98 2.35 -3.34 -6.42
CA GLU A 98 1.62 -2.45 -5.53
C GLU A 98 2.55 -1.55 -4.69
N GLN A 99 2.15 -0.29 -4.56
CA GLN A 99 2.92 0.75 -3.84
C GLN A 99 3.28 0.38 -2.38
N PRO A 100 2.40 -0.25 -1.57
CA PRO A 100 2.75 -0.61 -0.21
C PRO A 100 3.92 -1.60 -0.12
N PHE A 101 4.10 -2.44 -1.13
CA PHE A 101 5.10 -3.52 -1.12
C PHE A 101 6.36 -3.19 -1.90
N PHE A 102 6.25 -2.44 -3.00
CA PHE A 102 7.35 -2.22 -3.95
C PHE A 102 8.68 -1.87 -3.28
N LYS A 103 8.71 -0.83 -2.44
CA LYS A 103 9.93 -0.42 -1.74
C LYS A 103 10.41 -1.43 -0.70
N ARG A 104 9.49 -2.16 -0.07
CA ARG A 104 9.79 -3.16 0.97
C ARG A 104 10.40 -4.40 0.35
N PHE A 105 9.75 -4.98 -0.65
CA PHE A 105 10.24 -6.17 -1.35
C PHE A 105 11.59 -5.90 -2.01
N ARG A 106 11.77 -4.72 -2.62
CA ARG A 106 13.05 -4.32 -3.20
C ARG A 106 14.18 -4.13 -2.16
N SER A 107 13.85 -3.86 -0.89
CA SER A 107 14.84 -3.73 0.18
C SER A 107 15.21 -5.05 0.88
N LEU A 108 14.49 -6.15 0.58
CA LEU A 108 14.76 -7.45 1.16
C LEU A 108 15.96 -8.10 0.49
N SER A 109 17.02 -8.38 1.23
CA SER A 109 18.25 -9.00 0.71
C SER A 109 18.09 -10.46 0.34
N ASN A 110 17.06 -11.14 0.84
CA ASN A 110 16.74 -12.52 0.50
C ASN A 110 15.93 -12.66 -0.80
N LEU A 111 15.51 -11.56 -1.43
CA LEU A 111 14.72 -11.59 -2.66
C LEU A 111 15.52 -11.16 -3.89
N GLU A 112 15.59 -12.03 -4.89
CA GLU A 112 15.89 -11.64 -6.26
C GLU A 112 14.60 -11.06 -6.87
N TYR A 113 14.44 -9.75 -6.72
CA TYR A 113 13.19 -9.05 -7.01
C TYR A 113 13.13 -8.48 -8.43
N THR A 114 12.16 -8.93 -9.22
CA THR A 114 11.82 -8.38 -10.54
C THR A 114 10.39 -7.88 -10.54
N SER A 115 10.15 -6.62 -10.93
CA SER A 115 8.78 -6.12 -11.17
C SER A 115 8.50 -5.93 -12.65
N THR A 116 7.25 -6.16 -13.06
CA THR A 116 6.82 -5.96 -14.45
C THR A 116 5.43 -5.36 -14.56
N ASP A 117 5.23 -4.53 -15.58
CA ASP A 117 3.97 -3.90 -15.94
C ASP A 117 4.07 -3.37 -17.38
N LEU A 118 2.92 -3.09 -18.01
CA LEU A 118 2.83 -2.53 -19.36
C LEU A 118 3.20 -1.02 -19.39
N HIS A 119 2.84 -0.28 -18.33
CA HIS A 119 2.90 1.19 -18.28
C HIS A 119 3.43 1.76 -16.96
N SER A 120 3.54 0.93 -15.91
CA SER A 120 3.88 1.42 -14.58
C SER A 120 5.33 1.89 -14.48
N PRO A 121 5.59 3.08 -13.91
CA PRO A 121 6.96 3.54 -13.64
C PRO A 121 7.66 2.72 -12.53
N LEU A 122 6.94 1.80 -11.88
CA LEU A 122 7.47 0.89 -10.87
C LEU A 122 7.96 -0.44 -11.47
N ALA A 123 7.76 -0.68 -12.77
CA ALA A 123 8.25 -1.88 -13.44
C ALA A 123 9.77 -1.80 -13.68
N THR A 124 10.47 -2.91 -13.42
CA THR A 124 11.89 -3.06 -13.76
C THR A 124 12.03 -3.62 -15.18
N VAL A 125 11.08 -4.46 -15.60
CA VAL A 125 10.98 -5.03 -16.95
C VAL A 125 9.63 -4.64 -17.53
N LYS A 126 9.61 -4.08 -18.74
CA LYS A 126 8.37 -3.79 -19.45
C LYS A 126 7.81 -5.11 -20.00
N ALA A 127 6.54 -5.38 -19.71
CA ALA A 127 5.81 -6.48 -20.34
C ALA A 127 5.29 -6.03 -21.71
N ASP A 128 5.25 -6.96 -22.67
CA ASP A 128 4.80 -6.74 -24.04
C ASP A 128 3.26 -6.76 -24.18
#